data_AF-A0A846RPG2-F1
#
_entry.id   AF-A0A846RPG2-F1
#
_cell.length_a   1.000
_cell.length_b   1.000
_cell.length_c   1.000
_cell.angle_alpha   90.00
_cell.angle_beta   90.00
_cell.angle_gamma   90.00
#
_symmetry.space_group_name_H-M   'P 1'
#
loop_
_entity.id
_entity.type
_entity.pdbx_description
1 polymer ?
#
loop_
_entity_poly.entity_id
_entity_poly.type
_entity_poly.pdbx_seq_one_letter_code
_entity_poly.pdbx_strand_id
1 'polypeptide(L)'
;MTQAPRSGSGRNRAGRNSAQDPSGKTGQNRDDAKTGRAGKGTASGKGAPKAAGKGQKGTAGTGQKGSAPFAKERFGRSLGPVHRPRRPKAPPVDRLDVHDPDGIRLQKVMASAGVASRRVCEDMIREGRVEVDGSIVTDLGVRVDPEKAAIHVDGIRLQLNETMVYYAFNKPKGVVSTMEDPDGRPCITDFLKNRKGERLFHVGRLDVATEGLLLLTNDGELTNRLTHPSFEVPKTYLVQVRGPMAHGLGAQMKEGIELEDGIAKVDSFRLVDSTPGHVLVEVVLHSGRNRVVRRLFDAIGHPVERLVRTQFGPIRVGDQRQGSIRVLGRQEVGHLLAAVEL
;
A
#
# COMPACT_ATOMS: atom_id res chain seq x y z
N MET A 1 -25.39 -57.70 22.63
CA MET A 1 -25.87 -58.40 23.83
C MET A 1 -24.66 -59.02 24.53
N THR A 2 -24.49 -58.70 25.82
CA THR A 2 -23.87 -59.54 26.85
C THR A 2 -22.33 -59.61 26.98
N GLN A 3 -21.86 -58.87 28.00
CA GLN A 3 -20.88 -59.19 29.05
C GLN A 3 -19.36 -59.12 28.85
N ALA A 4 -18.75 -58.39 29.79
CA ALA A 4 -17.34 -58.24 30.18
C ALA A 4 -16.87 -59.43 31.08
N PRO A 5 -15.87 -59.36 32.02
CA PRO A 5 -14.73 -58.43 32.27
C PRO A 5 -13.40 -59.16 32.73
N ARG A 6 -12.44 -58.37 33.28
CA ARG A 6 -11.43 -58.67 34.35
C ARG A 6 -9.96 -58.86 33.90
N SER A 7 -9.04 -57.96 34.26
CA SER A 7 -8.18 -57.85 35.49
C SER A 7 -6.80 -58.49 35.28
N GLY A 8 -5.65 -57.99 35.72
CA GLY A 8 -5.28 -56.89 36.62
C GLY A 8 -3.74 -56.88 36.85
N SER A 9 -3.31 -56.25 37.95
CA SER A 9 -1.94 -56.18 38.53
C SER A 9 -0.99 -55.16 37.88
N GLY A 10 -0.37 -54.17 38.53
CA GLY A 10 -0.09 -53.91 39.95
C GLY A 10 1.42 -53.95 40.21
N ARG A 11 2.06 -52.80 40.53
CA ARG A 11 3.14 -52.64 41.55
C ARG A 11 3.73 -51.23 41.63
N ASN A 12 3.88 -50.79 42.88
CA ASN A 12 4.55 -49.60 43.42
C ASN A 12 6.07 -49.81 43.66
N ARG A 13 6.84 -48.71 43.67
CA ARG A 13 7.93 -48.31 44.64
C ARG A 13 8.69 -47.12 44.03
N ALA A 14 8.84 -45.91 44.60
CA ALA A 14 9.21 -45.39 45.94
C ALA A 14 10.73 -45.25 46.19
N GLY A 15 11.15 -44.02 46.54
CA GLY A 15 12.40 -43.62 47.24
C GLY A 15 13.49 -42.98 46.35
N ARG A 16 14.25 -41.95 46.71
CA ARG A 16 14.52 -41.17 47.96
C ARG A 16 15.31 -39.89 47.54
N ASN A 17 15.05 -38.72 48.14
CA ASN A 17 15.93 -37.88 49.02
C ASN A 17 17.41 -37.77 48.57
N SER A 18 18.11 -36.63 48.58
CA SER A 18 18.13 -35.49 49.52
C SER A 18 19.21 -34.47 49.09
N ALA A 19 19.07 -33.19 49.50
CA ALA A 19 20.07 -32.28 50.10
C ALA A 19 21.45 -32.08 49.40
N GLN A 20 22.16 -30.95 49.42
CA GLN A 20 22.09 -29.64 50.07
C GLN A 20 23.27 -28.83 49.46
N ASP A 21 23.12 -27.51 49.40
CA ASP A 21 24.22 -26.51 49.33
C ASP A 21 25.27 -26.75 50.46
N PRO A 22 26.54 -26.27 50.38
CA PRO A 22 26.78 -24.85 50.71
C PRO A 22 28.09 -24.16 50.22
N SER A 23 27.99 -22.82 50.13
CA SER A 23 28.93 -21.74 50.52
C SER A 23 30.47 -21.93 50.57
N GLY A 24 31.18 -20.91 50.04
CA GLY A 24 32.07 -20.07 50.88
C GLY A 24 33.51 -19.80 50.41
N LYS A 25 33.82 -18.49 50.22
CA LYS A 25 35.08 -17.74 50.51
C LYS A 25 36.41 -18.23 49.86
N THR A 26 37.39 -17.45 49.41
CA THR A 26 38.07 -16.25 49.95
C THR A 26 39.11 -15.81 48.90
N GLY A 27 39.35 -14.52 48.65
CA GLY A 27 40.59 -13.82 49.09
C GLY A 27 41.40 -13.29 47.88
N GLN A 28 41.56 -11.97 47.73
CA GLN A 28 42.78 -11.17 48.01
C GLN A 28 43.88 -11.31 46.93
N ASN A 29 44.66 -10.32 46.50
CA ASN A 29 44.74 -8.85 46.59
C ASN A 29 46.02 -8.45 45.80
N ARG A 30 46.28 -7.14 45.65
CA ARG A 30 47.51 -6.43 45.21
C ARG A 30 47.47 -5.92 43.78
N ASP A 31 47.33 -4.61 43.55
CA ASP A 31 48.27 -3.50 43.83
C ASP A 31 49.51 -3.54 42.94
N ASP A 32 49.62 -2.56 42.04
CA ASP A 32 50.80 -1.71 42.06
C ASP A 32 50.52 -0.31 41.47
N ALA A 33 51.03 0.67 42.21
CA ALA A 33 50.88 2.10 42.02
C ALA A 33 52.19 2.72 41.50
N LYS A 34 52.14 4.06 41.34
CA LYS A 34 53.22 5.07 41.15
C LYS A 34 53.35 5.58 39.71
N THR A 35 53.51 6.87 39.43
CA THR A 35 53.80 8.08 40.23
C THR A 35 53.66 9.29 39.31
N GLY A 36 52.98 10.37 39.74
CA GLY A 36 53.60 11.70 40.01
C GLY A 36 53.72 12.60 38.76
N ARG A 37 53.69 13.93 38.81
CA ARG A 37 53.46 14.95 39.84
C ARG A 37 53.39 16.30 39.10
N ALA A 38 52.46 17.15 39.54
CA ALA A 38 52.35 18.62 39.49
C ALA A 38 53.18 19.50 38.52
N GLY A 39 52.51 20.52 37.96
CA GLY A 39 53.11 21.75 37.46
C GLY A 39 52.07 22.84 37.21
N LYS A 40 52.08 23.88 38.05
CA LYS A 40 51.17 25.05 38.10
C LYS A 40 51.77 26.18 37.24
N GLY A 41 50.95 26.98 36.55
CA GLY A 41 51.45 28.20 35.88
C GLY A 41 50.36 29.02 35.18
N THR A 42 50.10 30.21 35.72
CA THR A 42 49.11 31.20 35.28
C THR A 42 49.67 32.21 34.26
N ALA A 43 48.73 32.82 33.51
CA ALA A 43 48.70 34.22 33.05
C ALA A 43 49.10 34.56 31.58
N SER A 44 48.07 35.08 30.87
CA SER A 44 48.04 36.27 29.99
C SER A 44 48.91 36.35 28.72
N GLY A 45 48.24 36.53 27.58
CA GLY A 45 48.84 37.06 26.35
C GLY A 45 47.82 37.22 25.22
N LYS A 46 47.51 38.47 24.86
CA LYS A 46 46.67 38.90 23.73
C LYS A 46 47.23 38.41 22.39
N GLY A 47 46.36 38.14 21.42
CA GLY A 47 46.74 38.12 20.00
C GLY A 47 45.83 37.27 19.11
N ALA A 48 44.82 37.90 18.50
CA ALA A 48 44.29 37.44 17.21
C ALA A 48 45.34 37.79 16.11
N PRO A 49 45.43 37.08 14.96
CA PRO A 49 44.33 37.06 13.99
C PRO A 49 44.09 35.71 13.26
N LYS A 50 42.94 35.71 12.56
CA LYS A 50 42.39 34.72 11.62
C LYS A 50 43.40 34.11 10.65
N ALA A 51 43.29 32.80 10.41
CA ALA A 51 43.35 32.21 9.07
C ALA A 51 42.72 30.81 9.03
N ALA A 52 42.19 30.47 7.86
CA ALA A 52 41.30 29.36 7.55
C ALA A 52 41.84 27.95 7.85
N GLY A 53 40.97 27.10 8.42
CA GLY A 53 41.14 25.65 8.48
C GLY A 53 39.81 24.96 8.18
N LYS A 54 39.67 24.43 6.96
CA LYS A 54 38.54 23.59 6.53
C LYS A 54 38.52 22.30 7.35
N GLY A 55 37.59 22.19 8.29
CA GLY A 55 37.28 20.96 8.99
C GLY A 55 36.52 19.98 8.09
N GLN A 56 37.13 18.84 7.78
CA GLN A 56 36.47 17.65 7.25
C GLN A 56 35.40 17.18 8.24
N LYS A 57 34.13 17.17 7.83
CA LYS A 57 33.07 16.42 8.51
C LYS A 57 32.97 15.04 7.88
N GLY A 58 33.08 14.02 8.74
CA GLY A 58 32.97 12.61 8.39
C GLY A 58 31.67 12.29 7.66
N THR A 59 31.81 11.47 6.61
CA THR A 59 30.74 10.87 5.83
C THR A 59 30.02 9.81 6.67
N ALA A 60 28.89 10.18 7.26
CA ALA A 60 27.93 9.22 7.78
C ALA A 60 27.23 8.52 6.61
N GLY A 61 27.28 7.19 6.61
CA GLY A 61 26.77 6.32 5.55
C GLY A 61 25.31 6.59 5.20
N THR A 62 25.06 6.79 3.91
CA THR A 62 23.72 6.85 3.32
C THR A 62 23.10 5.46 3.30
N GLY A 63 22.49 5.07 4.42
CA GLY A 63 21.47 4.03 4.41
C GLY A 63 20.27 4.55 3.60
N GLN A 64 20.07 4.00 2.40
CA GLN A 64 18.85 4.20 1.61
C GLN A 64 17.66 3.71 2.45
N LYS A 65 17.01 4.64 3.17
CA LYS A 65 15.65 4.42 3.65
C LYS A 65 14.77 4.33 2.41
N GLY A 66 14.17 3.16 2.20
CA GLY A 66 13.15 2.96 1.18
C GLY A 66 12.13 4.08 1.23
N SER A 67 11.85 4.68 0.07
CA SER A 67 10.85 5.72 -0.05
C SER A 67 9.50 5.11 0.32
N ALA A 68 8.90 5.60 1.42
CA ALA A 68 7.51 5.31 1.72
C ALA A 68 6.66 5.62 0.47
N PRO A 69 5.63 4.82 0.17
CA PRO A 69 4.67 5.21 -0.86
C PRO A 69 4.16 6.61 -0.46
N PHE A 70 4.24 7.57 -1.39
CA PHE A 70 3.85 8.97 -1.19
C PHE A 70 4.79 9.90 -0.39
N ALA A 71 6.02 9.50 0.00
CA ALA A 71 6.97 10.42 0.64
C ALA A 71 7.31 11.69 -0.18
N LYS A 72 7.04 11.64 -1.50
CA LYS A 72 7.24 12.75 -2.45
C LYS A 72 5.94 13.30 -3.06
N GLU A 73 4.78 12.72 -2.76
CA GLU A 73 3.49 13.24 -3.21
C GLU A 73 2.85 14.06 -2.10
N ARG A 74 3.46 15.22 -1.84
CA ARG A 74 2.71 16.34 -1.28
C ARG A 74 1.78 16.81 -2.40
N PHE A 75 0.51 17.01 -2.10
CA PHE A 75 -0.43 17.82 -2.89
C PHE A 75 0.35 18.92 -3.65
N GLY A 76 0.46 18.83 -4.97
CA GLY A 76 1.25 19.81 -5.73
C GLY A 76 1.99 19.37 -6.99
N ARG A 77 1.78 18.16 -7.52
CA ARG A 77 2.13 17.91 -8.93
C ARG A 77 0.88 18.04 -9.78
N SER A 78 0.77 19.21 -10.43
CA SER A 78 -0.14 19.48 -11.54
C SER A 78 -0.24 18.26 -12.44
N LEU A 79 -1.46 17.74 -12.60
CA LEU A 79 -1.83 16.67 -13.54
C LEU A 79 -1.81 17.17 -15.01
N GLY A 80 -0.85 18.03 -15.36
CA GLY A 80 -0.90 18.86 -16.57
C GLY A 80 -1.88 20.04 -16.42
N PRO A 81 -2.11 20.82 -17.49
CA PRO A 81 -3.17 21.81 -17.50
C PRO A 81 -4.48 21.03 -17.35
N VAL A 82 -5.05 21.03 -16.14
CA VAL A 82 -6.50 20.91 -16.00
C VAL A 82 -7.04 21.93 -16.99
N HIS A 83 -7.82 21.48 -17.97
CA HIS A 83 -8.52 22.38 -18.86
C HIS A 83 -9.29 23.32 -17.94
N ARG A 84 -8.75 24.50 -17.65
CA ARG A 84 -9.42 25.50 -16.82
C ARG A 84 -10.63 25.83 -17.67
N PRO A 85 -11.85 25.40 -17.33
CA PRO A 85 -13.00 25.90 -18.05
C PRO A 85 -12.90 27.41 -17.89
N ARG A 86 -12.75 28.09 -19.02
CA ARG A 86 -12.61 29.53 -19.07
C ARG A 86 -13.81 30.06 -18.29
N ARG A 87 -13.57 30.71 -17.13
CA ARG A 87 -14.63 31.16 -16.21
C ARG A 87 -15.77 31.70 -17.06
N PRO A 88 -16.95 31.05 -17.10
CA PRO A 88 -18.03 31.49 -17.94
C PRO A 88 -18.29 32.97 -17.60
N LYS A 89 -18.28 33.82 -18.62
CA LYS A 89 -18.44 35.28 -18.46
C LYS A 89 -19.79 35.62 -17.81
N ALA A 90 -20.71 34.66 -17.80
CA ALA A 90 -21.82 34.50 -16.87
C ALA A 90 -21.91 33.00 -16.51
N PRO A 91 -21.93 32.61 -15.23
CA PRO A 91 -22.19 31.21 -14.87
C PRO A 91 -23.57 30.80 -15.43
N PRO A 92 -23.72 29.58 -16.01
CA PRO A 92 -25.01 29.08 -16.42
C PRO A 92 -25.97 29.11 -15.22
N VAL A 93 -27.20 29.54 -15.47
CA VAL A 93 -28.22 29.83 -14.44
C VAL A 93 -28.91 28.56 -13.92
N ASP A 94 -28.38 27.37 -14.23
CA ASP A 94 -28.82 26.12 -13.60
C ASP A 94 -28.14 25.98 -12.24
N ARG A 95 -28.54 26.82 -11.29
CA ARG A 95 -28.32 26.55 -9.88
C ARG A 95 -29.26 25.42 -9.48
N LEU A 96 -28.81 24.18 -9.64
CA LEU A 96 -29.10 23.20 -8.60
C LEU A 96 -28.52 23.82 -7.33
N ASP A 97 -29.39 24.26 -6.42
CA ASP A 97 -28.97 24.97 -5.22
C ASP A 97 -28.23 23.98 -4.33
N VAL A 98 -26.92 23.88 -4.54
CA VAL A 98 -25.98 23.01 -3.79
C VAL A 98 -26.05 23.30 -2.29
N HIS A 99 -26.56 24.47 -1.91
CA HIS A 99 -26.68 24.90 -0.54
C HIS A 99 -27.78 24.16 0.21
N ASP A 100 -27.38 23.30 1.14
CA ASP A 100 -28.27 22.73 2.15
C ASP A 100 -28.21 23.59 3.43
N PRO A 101 -29.30 24.29 3.82
CA PRO A 101 -29.30 25.14 5.02
C PRO A 101 -29.00 24.36 6.31
N ASP A 102 -29.40 23.09 6.40
CA ASP A 102 -29.16 22.20 7.53
C ASP A 102 -27.83 21.43 7.41
N GLY A 103 -27.16 21.57 6.26
CA GLY A 103 -25.89 20.94 5.96
C GLY A 103 -24.68 21.48 6.74
N ILE A 104 -23.54 20.82 6.52
CA ILE A 104 -22.26 21.19 7.11
C ILE A 104 -21.50 22.10 6.13
N ARG A 105 -20.84 23.14 6.66
CA ARG A 105 -19.98 24.03 5.87
C ARG A 105 -18.96 23.24 5.02
N LEU A 106 -18.89 23.53 3.73
CA LEU A 106 -18.08 22.83 2.75
C LEU A 106 -16.59 22.71 3.17
N GLN A 107 -15.97 23.80 3.62
CA GLN A 107 -14.57 23.77 4.08
C GLN A 107 -14.36 22.91 5.33
N LYS A 108 -15.39 22.75 6.18
CA LYS A 108 -15.34 21.86 7.34
C LYS A 108 -15.41 20.41 6.88
N VAL A 109 -16.31 20.09 5.95
CA VAL A 109 -16.42 18.75 5.34
C VAL A 109 -15.10 18.35 4.68
N MET A 110 -14.54 19.20 3.82
CA MET A 110 -13.25 18.96 3.15
C MET A 110 -12.09 18.75 4.14
N ALA A 111 -12.04 19.55 5.22
CA ALA A 111 -11.01 19.39 6.24
C ALA A 111 -11.17 18.09 7.03
N SER A 112 -12.40 17.72 7.39
CA SER A 112 -12.70 16.42 8.00
C SER A 112 -12.40 15.26 7.06
N ALA A 113 -12.55 15.47 5.75
CA ALA A 113 -12.15 14.56 4.68
C ALA A 113 -10.62 14.50 4.47
N GLY A 114 -9.83 15.25 5.25
CA GLY A 114 -8.37 15.22 5.22
C GLY A 114 -7.74 15.92 4.01
N VAL A 115 -8.49 16.76 3.28
CA VAL A 115 -7.99 17.49 2.10
C VAL A 115 -6.89 18.47 2.50
N ALA A 116 -7.18 19.37 3.45
CA ALA A 116 -6.24 20.35 3.98
C ALA A 116 -6.79 20.95 5.29
N SER A 117 -6.09 21.95 5.84
CA SER A 117 -6.67 22.78 6.90
C SER A 117 -7.90 23.53 6.38
N ARG A 118 -8.86 23.86 7.27
CA ARG A 118 -10.09 24.59 6.88
C ARG A 118 -9.80 25.86 6.07
N ARG A 119 -8.77 26.63 6.44
CA ARG A 119 -8.39 27.88 5.74
C ARG A 119 -7.89 27.60 4.33
N VAL A 120 -7.07 26.56 4.17
CA VAL A 120 -6.58 26.14 2.86
C VAL A 120 -7.73 25.62 1.99
N CYS A 121 -8.71 24.93 2.59
CA CYS A 121 -9.93 24.54 1.88
C CYS A 121 -10.73 25.77 1.39
N GLU A 122 -10.83 26.84 2.19
CA GLU A 122 -11.47 28.09 1.74
C GLU A 122 -10.74 28.70 0.54
N ASP A 123 -9.41 28.67 0.53
CA ASP A 123 -8.63 29.14 -0.61
C ASP A 123 -8.89 28.29 -1.86
N MET A 124 -8.94 26.97 -1.72
CA MET A 124 -9.30 26.05 -2.82
C MET A 124 -10.70 26.32 -3.38
N ILE A 125 -11.68 26.63 -2.52
CA ILE A 125 -13.04 27.02 -2.92
C ILE A 125 -12.98 28.33 -3.73
N ARG A 126 -12.32 29.38 -3.22
CA ARG A 126 -12.19 30.67 -3.94
C ARG A 126 -11.51 30.52 -5.30
N GLU A 127 -10.55 29.60 -5.40
CA GLU A 127 -9.84 29.28 -6.63
C GLU A 127 -10.71 28.50 -7.66
N GLY A 128 -11.91 28.07 -7.29
CA GLY A 128 -12.81 27.30 -8.14
C GLY A 128 -12.33 25.86 -8.37
N ARG A 129 -11.60 25.30 -7.41
CA ARG A 129 -11.04 23.94 -7.49
C ARG A 129 -11.94 22.88 -6.87
N VAL A 130 -13.08 23.30 -6.33
CA VAL A 130 -14.03 22.43 -5.64
C VAL A 130 -15.32 22.38 -6.44
N GLU A 131 -15.78 21.17 -6.68
CA GLU A 131 -17.03 20.87 -7.35
C GLU A 131 -17.92 20.07 -6.41
N VAL A 132 -19.20 20.39 -6.38
CA VAL A 132 -20.21 19.64 -5.63
C VAL A 132 -21.35 19.33 -6.58
N ASP A 133 -21.66 18.04 -6.74
CA ASP A 133 -22.74 17.54 -7.60
C ASP A 133 -22.69 18.10 -9.04
N GLY A 134 -21.50 18.17 -9.65
CA GLY A 134 -21.33 18.71 -11.00
C GLY A 134 -21.04 20.22 -11.07
N SER A 135 -21.23 20.94 -9.95
CA SER A 135 -21.20 22.41 -9.94
C SER A 135 -19.96 22.96 -9.24
N ILE A 136 -19.19 23.81 -9.92
CA ILE A 136 -18.02 24.49 -9.34
C ILE A 136 -18.50 25.49 -8.27
N VAL A 137 -18.04 25.30 -7.04
CA VAL A 137 -18.38 26.16 -5.90
C VAL A 137 -17.26 27.15 -5.64
N THR A 138 -17.60 28.44 -5.59
CA THR A 138 -16.66 29.52 -5.23
C THR A 138 -17.07 30.32 -3.99
N ASP A 139 -18.29 30.07 -3.49
CA ASP A 139 -18.86 30.75 -2.33
C ASP A 139 -18.52 30.01 -1.03
N LEU A 140 -17.88 30.70 -0.08
CA LEU A 140 -17.44 30.11 1.21
C LEU A 140 -18.58 29.78 2.19
N GLY A 141 -19.78 30.28 1.89
CA GLY A 141 -20.97 30.06 2.70
C GLY A 141 -21.67 28.73 2.42
N VAL A 142 -21.27 28.00 1.38
CA VAL A 142 -21.94 26.78 0.96
C VAL A 142 -21.89 25.71 2.04
N ARG A 143 -23.04 25.12 2.29
CA ARG A 143 -23.27 24.02 3.20
C ARG A 143 -23.78 22.83 2.39
N VAL A 144 -23.33 21.64 2.75
CA VAL A 144 -23.62 20.41 2.01
C VAL A 144 -23.96 19.30 3.00
N ASP A 145 -24.85 18.41 2.60
CA ASP A 145 -25.11 17.15 3.30
C ASP A 145 -24.01 16.13 2.92
N PRO A 146 -23.11 15.74 3.84
CA PRO A 146 -22.02 14.81 3.53
C PRO A 146 -22.49 13.41 3.12
N GLU A 147 -23.72 13.02 3.44
CA GLU A 147 -24.25 11.69 3.07
C GLU A 147 -24.75 11.65 1.63
N LYS A 148 -25.10 12.80 1.06
CA LYS A 148 -25.68 12.90 -0.29
C LYS A 148 -24.75 13.57 -1.31
N ALA A 149 -23.97 14.55 -0.86
CA ALA A 149 -23.19 15.40 -1.75
C ALA A 149 -21.97 14.67 -2.33
N ALA A 150 -21.81 14.72 -3.66
CA ALA A 150 -20.62 14.30 -4.36
C ALA A 150 -19.63 15.47 -4.45
N ILE A 151 -18.65 15.50 -3.55
CA ILE A 151 -17.64 16.57 -3.50
C ILE A 151 -16.37 16.11 -4.21
N HIS A 152 -15.91 16.90 -5.19
CA HIS A 152 -14.65 16.72 -5.87
C HIS A 152 -13.72 17.90 -5.59
N VAL A 153 -12.44 17.61 -5.40
CA VAL A 153 -11.38 18.62 -5.26
C VAL A 153 -10.32 18.33 -6.31
N ASP A 154 -10.08 19.28 -7.21
CA ASP A 154 -9.22 19.09 -8.39
C ASP A 154 -9.59 17.84 -9.22
N GLY A 155 -10.89 17.52 -9.29
CA GLY A 155 -11.41 16.34 -9.99
C GLY A 155 -11.32 15.02 -9.22
N ILE A 156 -10.81 15.02 -7.97
CA ILE A 156 -10.75 13.82 -7.12
C ILE A 156 -11.92 13.82 -6.16
N ARG A 157 -12.75 12.76 -6.19
CA ARG A 157 -13.87 12.60 -5.26
C ARG A 157 -13.39 12.36 -3.84
N LEU A 158 -14.07 12.99 -2.89
CA LEU A 158 -13.91 12.75 -1.46
C LEU A 158 -14.82 11.61 -1.01
N GLN A 159 -14.24 10.58 -0.38
CA GLN A 159 -15.03 9.62 0.38
C GLN A 159 -15.35 10.20 1.76
N LEU A 160 -16.63 10.49 2.00
CA LEU A 160 -17.15 11.12 3.22
C LEU A 160 -17.71 10.10 4.20
N ASN A 161 -18.06 8.89 3.73
CA ASN A 161 -18.61 7.85 4.58
C ASN A 161 -17.51 7.19 5.43
N GLU A 162 -17.54 7.46 6.74
CA GLU A 162 -16.56 6.94 7.71
C GLU A 162 -16.72 5.44 8.01
N THR A 163 -17.83 4.82 7.62
CA THR A 163 -18.06 3.38 7.77
C THR A 163 -17.42 2.54 6.66
N MET A 164 -17.01 3.19 5.56
CA MET A 164 -16.35 2.51 4.46
C MET A 164 -14.88 2.25 4.78
N VAL A 165 -14.46 1.01 4.58
CA VAL A 165 -13.10 0.54 4.84
C VAL A 165 -12.46 0.10 3.55
N TYR A 166 -11.20 0.47 3.37
CA TYR A 166 -10.41 0.17 2.18
C TYR A 166 -9.03 -0.30 2.60
N TYR A 167 -8.67 -1.51 2.18
CA TYR A 167 -7.40 -2.13 2.54
C TYR A 167 -6.60 -2.55 1.32
N ALA A 168 -5.27 -2.43 1.43
CA ALA A 168 -4.33 -3.14 0.58
C ALA A 168 -3.80 -4.36 1.33
N PHE A 169 -4.06 -5.54 0.78
CA PHE A 169 -3.50 -6.81 1.24
C PHE A 169 -2.36 -7.24 0.31
N ASN A 170 -1.17 -7.45 0.86
CA ASN A 170 -0.10 -8.11 0.11
C ASN A 170 -0.23 -9.62 0.29
N LYS A 171 -1.01 -10.25 -0.59
CA LYS A 171 -1.33 -11.67 -0.53
C LYS A 171 -0.07 -12.53 -0.73
N PRO A 172 0.24 -13.46 0.19
CA PRO A 172 1.34 -14.39 0.00
C PRO A 172 0.95 -15.53 -0.96
N LYS A 173 1.97 -16.25 -1.45
CA LYS A 173 1.80 -17.47 -2.24
C LYS A 173 1.17 -18.56 -1.37
N GLY A 174 0.33 -19.40 -1.96
CA GLY A 174 -0.32 -20.53 -1.28
C GLY A 174 -1.65 -20.18 -0.61
N VAL A 175 -2.07 -18.91 -0.64
CA VAL A 175 -3.36 -18.46 -0.08
C VAL A 175 -4.41 -18.38 -1.19
N VAL A 176 -5.64 -18.81 -0.91
CA VAL A 176 -6.78 -18.70 -1.83
C VAL A 176 -7.42 -17.31 -1.71
N SER A 177 -7.75 -16.68 -2.84
CA SER A 177 -8.51 -15.43 -2.86
C SER A 177 -10.01 -15.65 -2.64
N THR A 178 -10.38 -16.10 -1.44
CA THR A 178 -11.76 -16.26 -0.97
C THR A 178 -11.87 -15.81 0.48
N MET A 179 -13.09 -15.42 0.89
CA MET A 179 -13.40 -15.14 2.30
C MET A 179 -13.68 -16.43 3.09
N GLU A 180 -14.12 -17.48 2.42
CA GLU A 180 -14.38 -18.80 3.01
C GLU A 180 -13.95 -19.88 2.02
N ASP A 181 -13.16 -20.85 2.49
CA ASP A 181 -12.71 -21.99 1.68
C ASP A 181 -13.29 -23.29 2.26
N PRO A 182 -14.22 -23.96 1.56
CA PRO A 182 -14.82 -25.21 2.03
C PRO A 182 -13.83 -26.35 2.25
N ASP A 183 -12.71 -26.32 1.51
CA ASP A 183 -11.66 -27.35 1.56
C ASP A 183 -10.64 -27.11 2.68
N GLY A 184 -10.82 -26.05 3.49
CA GLY A 184 -9.95 -25.72 4.63
C GLY A 184 -8.55 -25.23 4.24
N ARG A 185 -8.34 -24.78 2.99
CA ARG A 185 -7.06 -24.22 2.57
C ARG A 185 -6.87 -22.81 3.15
N PRO A 186 -5.61 -22.36 3.34
CA PRO A 186 -5.35 -21.00 3.77
C PRO A 186 -6.01 -19.97 2.84
N CYS A 187 -6.79 -19.05 3.39
CA CYS A 187 -7.55 -18.07 2.64
C CYS A 187 -7.39 -16.64 3.22
N ILE A 188 -8.10 -15.65 2.66
CA ILE A 188 -7.89 -14.24 3.03
C ILE A 188 -8.22 -14.00 4.51
N THR A 189 -9.26 -14.68 5.03
CA THR A 189 -9.75 -14.46 6.41
C THR A 189 -8.76 -14.86 7.50
N ASP A 190 -7.80 -15.76 7.21
CA ASP A 190 -6.72 -16.10 8.13
C ASP A 190 -5.81 -14.90 8.45
N PHE A 191 -5.73 -13.95 7.53
CA PHE A 191 -4.93 -12.72 7.67
C PHE A 191 -5.72 -11.56 8.26
N LEU A 192 -7.05 -11.67 8.33
CA LEU A 192 -7.91 -10.58 8.77
C LEU A 192 -7.98 -10.40 10.30
N LYS A 193 -7.42 -11.31 11.12
CA LYS A 193 -7.28 -11.24 12.60
C LYS A 193 -8.27 -10.31 13.32
N ASN A 194 -7.96 -9.03 13.46
CA ASN A 194 -8.71 -8.01 14.22
C ASN A 194 -9.88 -7.36 13.45
N ARG A 195 -10.11 -7.74 12.20
CA ARG A 195 -11.06 -7.13 11.24
C ARG A 195 -12.19 -8.08 10.85
N LYS A 196 -12.36 -9.18 11.58
CA LYS A 196 -13.35 -10.23 11.29
C LYS A 196 -14.81 -9.76 11.40
N GLY A 197 -15.07 -8.63 12.06
CA GLY A 197 -16.40 -8.04 12.17
C GLY A 197 -16.81 -7.20 10.96
N GLU A 198 -15.88 -6.88 10.05
CA GLU A 198 -16.15 -6.10 8.86
C GLU A 198 -16.55 -7.02 7.71
N ARG A 199 -17.69 -6.76 7.06
CA ARG A 199 -18.12 -7.48 5.86
C ARG A 199 -17.29 -7.03 4.65
N LEU A 200 -16.13 -7.65 4.47
CA LEU A 200 -15.20 -7.32 3.40
C LEU A 200 -15.40 -8.17 2.16
N PHE A 201 -15.23 -7.54 1.00
CA PHE A 201 -15.14 -8.14 -0.32
C PHE A 201 -13.72 -7.98 -0.86
N HIS A 202 -13.29 -8.89 -1.72
CA HIS A 202 -12.02 -8.78 -2.45
C HIS A 202 -12.23 -8.15 -3.83
N VAL A 203 -11.40 -7.18 -4.21
CA VAL A 203 -11.44 -6.55 -5.53
C VAL A 203 -10.69 -7.42 -6.53
N GLY A 204 -11.46 -8.26 -7.21
CA GLY A 204 -10.96 -9.28 -8.11
C GLY A 204 -10.29 -10.42 -7.34
N ARG A 205 -9.52 -11.24 -8.05
CA ARG A 205 -8.86 -12.43 -7.47
C ARG A 205 -7.40 -12.49 -7.91
N LEU A 206 -6.60 -13.15 -7.08
CA LEU A 206 -5.25 -13.61 -7.45
C LEU A 206 -5.24 -15.13 -7.32
N ASP A 207 -4.58 -15.80 -8.26
CA ASP A 207 -4.40 -17.25 -8.16
C ASP A 207 -3.66 -17.64 -6.88
N VAL A 208 -3.82 -18.90 -6.46
CA VAL A 208 -3.14 -19.44 -5.28
C VAL A 208 -1.62 -19.27 -5.37
N ALA A 209 -1.05 -19.50 -6.55
CA ALA A 209 0.39 -19.36 -6.81
C ALA A 209 0.85 -17.91 -7.09
N THR A 210 -0.06 -16.94 -7.07
CA THR A 210 0.22 -15.53 -7.37
C THR A 210 0.24 -14.71 -6.08
N GLU A 211 1.29 -13.89 -5.96
CA GLU A 211 1.55 -13.01 -4.81
C GLU A 211 1.13 -11.57 -5.13
N GLY A 212 1.09 -10.72 -4.11
CA GLY A 212 1.06 -9.27 -4.28
C GLY A 212 -0.27 -8.62 -3.92
N LEU A 213 -0.45 -7.39 -4.42
CA LEU A 213 -1.53 -6.50 -4.04
C LEU A 213 -2.91 -7.06 -4.39
N LEU A 214 -3.78 -7.17 -3.39
CA LEU A 214 -5.21 -7.43 -3.50
C LEU A 214 -5.93 -6.40 -2.65
N LEU A 215 -6.90 -5.68 -3.23
CA LEU A 215 -7.68 -4.71 -2.46
C LEU A 215 -8.84 -5.43 -1.76
N LEU A 216 -9.15 -5.00 -0.54
CA LEU A 216 -10.30 -5.46 0.22
C LEU A 216 -11.14 -4.26 0.66
N THR A 217 -12.46 -4.32 0.53
CA THR A 217 -13.35 -3.22 0.94
C THR A 217 -14.76 -3.73 1.24
N ASN A 218 -15.54 -3.00 2.03
CA ASN A 218 -16.99 -3.20 2.17
C ASN A 218 -17.81 -2.39 1.15
N ASP A 219 -17.15 -1.61 0.29
CA ASP A 219 -17.75 -0.84 -0.79
C ASP A 219 -18.01 -1.76 -2.01
N GLY A 220 -19.25 -2.25 -2.11
CA GLY A 220 -19.67 -3.16 -3.17
C GLY A 220 -19.71 -2.49 -4.55
N GLU A 221 -20.05 -1.21 -4.62
CA GLU A 221 -20.11 -0.47 -5.89
C GLU A 221 -18.71 -0.27 -6.46
N LEU A 222 -17.76 0.22 -5.64
CA LEU A 222 -16.37 0.35 -6.04
C LEU A 222 -15.79 -1.00 -6.45
N THR A 223 -16.09 -2.07 -5.70
CA THR A 223 -15.64 -3.42 -6.04
C THR A 223 -16.13 -3.86 -7.41
N ASN A 224 -17.42 -3.65 -7.70
CA ASN A 224 -18.01 -3.99 -8.99
C ASN A 224 -17.34 -3.22 -10.13
N ARG A 225 -17.19 -1.90 -10.00
CA ARG A 225 -16.58 -1.08 -11.07
C ARG A 225 -15.10 -1.40 -11.28
N LEU A 226 -14.31 -1.56 -10.22
CA LEU A 226 -12.88 -1.90 -10.34
C LEU A 226 -12.64 -3.27 -10.96
N THR A 227 -13.62 -4.19 -10.87
CA THR A 227 -13.51 -5.55 -11.45
C THR A 227 -14.15 -5.66 -12.83
N HIS A 228 -15.04 -4.74 -13.20
CA HIS A 228 -15.74 -4.79 -14.47
C HIS A 228 -14.79 -4.45 -15.63
N PRO A 229 -14.79 -5.23 -16.74
CA PRO A 229 -13.86 -5.03 -17.85
C PRO A 229 -13.94 -3.65 -18.52
N SER A 230 -15.11 -3.00 -18.51
CA SER A 230 -15.33 -1.70 -19.20
C SER A 230 -14.50 -0.54 -18.64
N PHE A 231 -14.09 -0.61 -17.38
CA PHE A 231 -13.28 0.44 -16.76
C PHE A 231 -11.78 0.26 -17.02
N GLU A 232 -11.39 -0.85 -17.65
CA GLU A 232 -10.02 -1.13 -18.10
C GLU A 232 -8.93 -0.83 -17.03
N VAL A 233 -9.24 -1.06 -15.75
CA VAL A 233 -8.33 -0.68 -14.65
C VAL A 233 -6.99 -1.42 -14.79
N PRO A 234 -5.86 -0.72 -14.93
CA PRO A 234 -4.57 -1.34 -15.22
C PRO A 234 -4.06 -2.14 -14.02
N LYS A 235 -3.42 -3.27 -14.32
CA LYS A 235 -2.81 -4.17 -13.33
C LYS A 235 -1.36 -4.38 -13.73
N THR A 236 -0.43 -4.05 -12.83
CA THR A 236 1.00 -4.22 -13.07
C THR A 236 1.52 -5.44 -12.33
N TYR A 237 2.25 -6.28 -13.05
CA TYR A 237 2.83 -7.50 -12.54
C TYR A 237 4.34 -7.48 -12.74
N LEU A 238 5.05 -7.98 -11.74
CA LEU A 238 6.44 -8.39 -11.86
C LEU A 238 6.46 -9.90 -12.08
N VAL A 239 7.07 -10.31 -13.18
CA VAL A 239 7.11 -11.68 -13.68
C VAL A 239 8.57 -12.13 -13.66
N GLN A 240 8.83 -13.27 -13.03
CA GLN A 240 10.12 -13.94 -13.08
C GLN A 240 10.01 -15.19 -13.94
N VAL A 241 10.92 -15.31 -14.91
CA VAL A 241 11.02 -16.46 -15.83
C VAL A 241 12.47 -16.89 -15.98
N ARG A 242 12.69 -18.07 -16.58
CA ARG A 242 14.05 -18.49 -16.96
C ARG A 242 14.59 -17.65 -18.10
N GLY A 243 15.85 -17.26 -17.94
CA GLY A 243 16.63 -16.59 -18.98
C GLY A 243 17.47 -17.56 -19.81
N PRO A 244 18.10 -17.07 -20.90
CA PRO A 244 17.93 -15.73 -21.45
C PRO A 244 16.58 -15.56 -22.15
N MET A 245 16.14 -14.32 -22.32
CA MET A 245 14.91 -13.98 -23.04
C MET A 245 15.25 -13.41 -24.42
N ALA A 246 14.56 -13.87 -25.46
CA ALA A 246 14.78 -13.38 -26.83
C ALA A 246 14.37 -11.90 -26.97
N HIS A 247 15.10 -11.17 -27.83
CA HIS A 247 14.72 -9.82 -28.22
C HIS A 247 13.40 -9.84 -29.01
N GLY A 248 12.61 -8.76 -28.92
CA GLY A 248 11.37 -8.61 -29.68
C GLY A 248 10.11 -9.22 -29.04
N LEU A 249 10.24 -10.09 -28.03
CA LEU A 249 9.09 -10.69 -27.33
C LEU A 249 8.14 -9.64 -26.73
N GLY A 250 8.67 -8.55 -26.19
CA GLY A 250 7.86 -7.45 -25.69
C GLY A 250 7.03 -6.74 -26.76
N ALA A 251 7.49 -6.71 -28.02
CA ALA A 251 6.71 -6.17 -29.13
C ALA A 251 5.62 -7.15 -29.55
N GLN A 252 5.94 -8.44 -29.65
CA GLN A 252 4.96 -9.51 -29.93
C GLN A 252 3.83 -9.52 -28.90
N MET A 253 4.14 -9.42 -27.59
CA MET A 253 3.10 -9.38 -26.55
C MET A 253 2.21 -8.13 -26.62
N LYS A 254 2.71 -7.02 -27.17
CA LYS A 254 1.93 -5.78 -27.36
C LYS A 254 1.03 -5.84 -28.60
N GLU A 255 1.51 -6.49 -29.66
CA GLU A 255 0.73 -6.75 -30.88
C GLU A 255 -0.44 -7.70 -30.57
N GLY A 256 -0.17 -8.71 -29.74
CA GLY A 256 -1.16 -9.66 -29.23
C GLY A 256 -0.78 -11.09 -29.55
N ILE A 257 -1.19 -11.98 -28.67
CA ILE A 257 -0.95 -13.43 -28.76
C ILE A 257 -2.30 -14.13 -28.72
N GLU A 258 -2.49 -15.08 -29.62
CA GLU A 258 -3.68 -15.93 -29.64
C GLU A 258 -3.61 -16.93 -28.48
N LEU A 259 -4.64 -16.90 -27.63
CA LEU A 259 -4.85 -17.86 -26.55
C LEU A 259 -6.16 -18.61 -26.79
N GLU A 260 -6.41 -19.66 -26.01
CA GLU A 260 -7.63 -20.48 -26.09
C GLU A 260 -8.94 -19.68 -25.97
N ASP A 261 -8.93 -18.57 -25.22
CA ASP A 261 -10.07 -17.67 -25.00
C ASP A 261 -10.00 -16.39 -25.85
N GLY A 262 -9.26 -16.43 -26.96
CA GLY A 262 -9.06 -15.34 -27.91
C GLY A 262 -7.78 -14.54 -27.69
N ILE A 263 -7.59 -13.49 -28.49
CA ILE A 263 -6.37 -12.69 -28.47
C ILE A 263 -6.23 -11.95 -27.14
N ALA A 264 -5.03 -11.99 -26.57
CA ALA A 264 -4.63 -11.24 -25.39
C ALA A 264 -3.34 -10.46 -25.67
N LYS A 265 -3.25 -9.25 -25.14
CA LYS A 265 -2.09 -8.36 -25.30
C LYS A 265 -1.73 -7.70 -23.97
N VAL A 266 -0.50 -7.23 -23.88
CA VAL A 266 -0.03 -6.37 -22.78
C VAL A 266 0.05 -4.93 -23.25
N ASP A 267 -0.24 -4.00 -22.35
CA ASP A 267 -0.15 -2.57 -22.66
C ASP A 267 1.29 -2.07 -22.50
N SER A 268 2.01 -2.67 -21.56
CA SER A 268 3.42 -2.40 -21.33
C SER A 268 4.18 -3.69 -21.05
N PHE A 269 5.42 -3.70 -21.51
CA PHE A 269 6.41 -4.75 -21.28
C PHE A 269 7.75 -4.07 -21.06
N ARG A 270 8.38 -4.33 -19.92
CA ARG A 270 9.67 -3.75 -19.55
C ARG A 270 10.56 -4.79 -18.89
N LEU A 271 11.73 -5.03 -19.47
CA LEU A 271 12.80 -5.78 -18.80
C LEU A 271 13.28 -4.96 -17.60
N VAL A 272 13.12 -5.49 -16.39
CA VAL A 272 13.52 -4.82 -15.14
C VAL A 272 14.92 -5.21 -14.74
N ASP A 273 15.21 -6.50 -14.78
CA ASP A 273 16.51 -7.06 -14.41
C ASP A 273 16.76 -8.38 -15.15
N SER A 274 18.03 -8.72 -15.33
CA SER A 274 18.47 -9.95 -15.98
C SER A 274 19.69 -10.49 -15.24
N THR A 275 19.49 -11.58 -14.51
CA THR A 275 20.54 -12.29 -13.77
C THR A 275 20.81 -13.65 -14.42
N PRO A 276 21.97 -14.28 -14.17
CA PRO A 276 22.23 -15.62 -14.68
C PRO A 276 21.10 -16.59 -14.31
N GLY A 277 20.45 -17.18 -15.32
CA GLY A 277 19.35 -18.14 -15.15
C GLY A 277 17.96 -17.52 -15.02
N HIS A 278 17.81 -16.24 -14.65
CA HIS A 278 16.49 -15.62 -14.44
C HIS A 278 16.37 -14.20 -15.00
N VAL A 279 15.19 -13.91 -15.53
CA VAL A 279 14.83 -12.60 -16.05
C VAL A 279 13.60 -12.08 -15.30
N LEU A 280 13.65 -10.81 -14.91
CA LEU A 280 12.52 -10.10 -14.31
C LEU A 280 11.92 -9.12 -15.31
N VAL A 281 10.62 -9.26 -15.53
CA VAL A 281 9.85 -8.44 -16.47
C VAL A 281 8.68 -7.79 -15.74
N GLU A 282 8.48 -6.51 -15.97
CA GLU A 282 7.27 -5.80 -15.59
C GLU A 282 6.30 -5.78 -16.78
N VAL A 283 5.07 -6.22 -16.54
CA VAL A 283 3.99 -6.18 -17.54
C VAL A 283 2.77 -5.46 -16.99
N VAL A 284 2.08 -4.72 -17.85
CA VAL A 284 0.83 -4.04 -17.54
C VAL A 284 -0.27 -4.57 -18.43
N LEU A 285 -1.43 -4.86 -17.84
CA LEU A 285 -2.62 -5.34 -18.52
C LEU A 285 -3.89 -4.81 -17.85
N HIS A 286 -4.87 -4.43 -18.65
CA HIS A 286 -6.23 -4.12 -18.18
C HIS A 286 -7.09 -5.38 -17.99
N SER A 287 -6.81 -6.43 -18.75
CA SER A 287 -7.58 -7.69 -18.76
C SER A 287 -7.52 -8.45 -17.43
N GLY A 288 -8.66 -8.99 -17.00
CA GLY A 288 -8.80 -9.85 -15.81
C GLY A 288 -9.02 -11.33 -16.13
N ARG A 289 -8.80 -11.77 -17.38
CA ARG A 289 -9.04 -13.17 -17.80
C ARG A 289 -8.21 -14.15 -16.95
N ASN A 290 -8.75 -15.37 -16.78
CA ASN A 290 -8.13 -16.38 -15.91
C ASN A 290 -6.67 -16.63 -16.32
N ARG A 291 -5.75 -16.50 -15.35
CA ARG A 291 -4.31 -16.77 -15.49
C ARG A 291 -3.65 -16.14 -16.72
N VAL A 292 -4.18 -15.01 -17.23
CA VAL A 292 -3.79 -14.45 -18.53
C VAL A 292 -2.29 -14.16 -18.65
N VAL A 293 -1.66 -13.65 -17.58
CA VAL A 293 -0.21 -13.38 -17.58
C VAL A 293 0.59 -14.67 -17.75
N ARG A 294 0.22 -15.73 -17.03
CA ARG A 294 0.91 -17.02 -17.14
C ARG A 294 0.75 -17.58 -18.54
N ARG A 295 -0.47 -17.59 -19.07
CA ARG A 295 -0.77 -18.08 -20.43
C ARG A 295 -0.02 -17.33 -21.52
N LEU A 296 0.06 -15.99 -21.43
CA LEU A 296 0.84 -15.18 -22.38
C LEU A 296 2.32 -15.56 -22.38
N PHE A 297 2.91 -15.72 -21.20
CA PHE A 297 4.31 -16.09 -21.04
C PHE A 297 4.59 -17.55 -21.43
N ASP A 298 3.66 -18.46 -21.14
CA ASP A 298 3.72 -19.85 -21.59
C ASP A 298 3.69 -19.93 -23.13
N ALA A 299 2.83 -19.15 -23.79
CA ALA A 299 2.67 -19.12 -25.25
C ALA A 299 3.93 -18.62 -26.00
N ILE A 300 4.75 -17.78 -25.36
CA ILE A 300 6.05 -17.34 -25.91
C ILE A 300 7.23 -18.21 -25.45
N GLY A 301 6.97 -19.36 -24.81
CA GLY A 301 8.01 -20.31 -24.39
C GLY A 301 8.77 -19.92 -23.12
N HIS A 302 8.26 -18.96 -22.33
CA HIS A 302 8.90 -18.50 -21.08
C HIS A 302 7.95 -18.68 -19.89
N PRO A 303 7.70 -19.93 -19.44
CA PRO A 303 6.74 -20.18 -18.37
C PRO A 303 7.10 -19.48 -17.06
N VAL A 304 6.07 -18.97 -16.38
CA VAL A 304 6.22 -18.08 -15.22
C VAL A 304 6.57 -18.85 -13.94
N GLU A 305 7.77 -18.63 -13.42
CA GLU A 305 8.24 -19.21 -12.16
C GLU A 305 7.66 -18.48 -10.94
N ARG A 306 7.62 -17.13 -11.00
CA ARG A 306 7.05 -16.28 -9.95
C ARG A 306 6.27 -15.12 -10.55
N LEU A 307 5.12 -14.83 -9.96
CA LEU A 307 4.23 -13.76 -10.38
C LEU A 307 3.78 -12.94 -9.17
N VAL A 308 4.05 -11.64 -9.21
CA VAL A 308 3.69 -10.71 -8.13
C VAL A 308 2.92 -9.53 -8.73
N ARG A 309 1.68 -9.29 -8.29
CA ARG A 309 0.97 -8.04 -8.65
C ARG A 309 1.51 -6.89 -7.79
N THR A 310 2.22 -5.96 -8.41
CA THR A 310 2.86 -4.84 -7.72
C THR A 310 1.97 -3.60 -7.67
N GLN A 311 0.99 -3.50 -8.59
CA GLN A 311 0.09 -2.36 -8.67
C GLN A 311 -1.30 -2.77 -9.20
N PHE A 312 -2.34 -2.11 -8.70
CA PHE A 312 -3.72 -2.23 -9.15
C PHE A 312 -4.31 -0.82 -9.25
N GLY A 313 -4.62 -0.38 -10.47
CA GLY A 313 -5.00 1.00 -10.76
C GLY A 313 -3.95 1.97 -10.20
N PRO A 314 -4.35 2.96 -9.38
CA PRO A 314 -3.43 3.91 -8.77
C PRO A 314 -2.67 3.34 -7.55
N ILE A 315 -3.06 2.19 -7.02
CA ILE A 315 -2.53 1.66 -5.75
C ILE A 315 -1.34 0.76 -5.99
N ARG A 316 -0.23 1.06 -5.32
CA ARG A 316 1.01 0.26 -5.32
C ARG A 316 1.15 -0.54 -4.04
N VAL A 317 1.76 -1.72 -4.15
CA VAL A 317 2.13 -2.55 -3.00
C VAL A 317 3.26 -1.91 -2.16
N GLY A 318 4.20 -1.22 -2.81
CA GLY A 318 5.32 -0.56 -2.15
C GLY A 318 6.25 -1.54 -1.43
N ASP A 319 6.65 -1.17 -0.21
CA ASP A 319 7.51 -1.94 0.71
C ASP A 319 6.71 -2.84 1.66
N GLN A 320 5.39 -2.97 1.44
CA GLN A 320 4.51 -3.76 2.28
C GLN A 320 4.94 -5.22 2.31
N ARG A 321 5.12 -5.79 3.52
CA ARG A 321 5.53 -7.19 3.69
C ARG A 321 4.43 -8.15 3.25
N GLN A 322 4.81 -9.33 2.76
CA GLN A 322 3.85 -10.39 2.45
C GLN A 322 3.01 -10.76 3.67
N GLY A 323 1.73 -11.06 3.45
CA GLY A 323 0.75 -11.38 4.49
C GLY A 323 0.27 -10.17 5.29
N SER A 324 0.83 -8.97 5.09
CA SER A 324 0.38 -7.79 5.82
C SER A 324 -0.79 -7.10 5.12
N ILE A 325 -1.65 -6.46 5.93
CA ILE A 325 -2.79 -5.66 5.50
C ILE A 325 -2.59 -4.25 6.04
N ARG A 326 -2.73 -3.24 5.18
CA ARG A 326 -2.73 -1.82 5.56
C ARG A 326 -4.01 -1.14 5.12
N VAL A 327 -4.39 -0.10 5.85
CA VAL A 327 -5.48 0.81 5.45
C VAL A 327 -4.99 1.67 4.29
N LEU A 328 -5.86 1.91 3.30
CA LEU A 328 -5.60 2.90 2.26
C LEU A 328 -5.79 4.30 2.83
N GLY A 329 -4.89 5.22 2.47
CA GLY A 329 -5.04 6.63 2.78
C GLY A 329 -6.21 7.26 2.01
N ARG A 330 -6.70 8.41 2.48
CA ARG A 330 -7.83 9.10 1.84
C ARG A 330 -7.55 9.48 0.38
N GLN A 331 -6.31 9.86 0.06
CA GLN A 331 -5.89 10.14 -1.32
C GLN A 331 -5.88 8.88 -2.19
N GLU A 332 -5.43 7.74 -1.64
CA GLU A 332 -5.46 6.47 -2.35
C GLU A 332 -6.90 6.06 -2.69
N VAL A 333 -7.82 6.23 -1.74
CA VAL A 333 -9.26 5.99 -1.95
C VAL A 333 -9.82 6.95 -3.00
N GLY A 334 -9.52 8.25 -2.90
CA GLY A 334 -9.96 9.24 -3.90
C GLY A 334 -9.47 8.92 -5.31
N HIS A 335 -8.21 8.50 -5.47
CA HIS A 335 -7.70 8.07 -6.78
C HIS A 335 -8.36 6.78 -7.27
N LEU A 336 -8.72 5.84 -6.38
CA LEU A 336 -9.46 4.64 -6.77
C LEU A 336 -10.86 4.96 -7.28
N LEU A 337 -11.57 5.86 -6.60
CA LEU A 337 -12.90 6.33 -7.01
C LEU A 337 -12.82 7.03 -8.38
N ALA A 338 -11.88 7.96 -8.52
CA ALA A 338 -11.65 8.67 -9.78
C ALA A 338 -11.29 7.73 -10.94
N ALA A 339 -10.57 6.63 -10.68
CA ALA A 339 -10.20 5.65 -11.70
C ALA A 339 -11.41 4.88 -12.28
N VAL A 340 -12.58 4.97 -11.66
CA VAL A 340 -13.81 4.32 -12.13
C VAL A 340 -15.01 5.27 -12.18
N GLU A 341 -14.72 6.56 -12.33
CA GLU A 341 -15.73 7.62 -12.50
C GLU A 341 -16.77 7.61 -11.37
N LEU A 342 -16.28 7.41 -10.14
CA LEU A 342 -17.08 7.48 -8.92
C LEU A 342 -16.89 8.78 -8.19
#